data_AF-A0A7C5XRR9-F1
#
_entry.id   AF-A0A7C5XRR9-F1
#
_cell.length_a   1.000
_cell.length_b   1.000
_cell.length_c   1.000
_cell.angle_alpha   90.00
_cell.angle_beta   90.00
_cell.angle_gamma   90.00
#
_symmetry.space_group_name_H-M   'P 1'
#
loop_
_entity.id
_entity.type
_entity.pdbx_description
1 polymer ?
#
loop_
_entity_poly.entity_id
_entity_poly.type
_entity_poly.pdbx_seq_one_letter_code
_entity_poly.pdbx_strand_id
1 'polypeptide(L)'
;MGARRRAHGGRDLPRLRRRLPGDAGGDRRAGGGRLPRRWRRGAALRPRPQRQPRPRRGPRRRARALAEGEVRAVNQPAGSRSPGRPRVAVSACLAGEPVRYDGTDRAHPVVRGVLARLFELVPVCPEAGAGLGVPRPPVELVGPPHAPRALGVADRALDVTEALLGWSEATAARLDVAGHVLKARSPSCGLARVPIRRSPRAGLRPAGTGLYAAALRRRRRWLPMVEETALETAEGLGAFVEAVLARARLDALLAAPAPEALAAFAARHRWWLALRSPARAHEVEALAARPPGPAALRQLEAAFMRAVLVRRPTPAREVRLLRRLLALAKPALGPDERRRLAALLAGAGADAAARAELRAALAACFAAHPHPRVAPDDLYLWPDAAMREAARRVAEAA
;
A
#
# COMPACT_ATOMS: atom_id res chain seq x y z
N MET A 1 -3.39 -55.75 17.46
CA MET A 1 -2.48 -56.74 18.10
C MET A 1 -1.03 -56.32 17.83
N GLY A 2 -0.21 -56.17 18.87
CA GLY A 2 1.26 -56.18 18.74
C GLY A 2 2.01 -54.84 18.76
N ALA A 3 1.91 -54.07 19.85
CA ALA A 3 2.85 -52.99 20.16
C ALA A 3 4.11 -53.56 20.85
N ARG A 4 5.32 -53.22 20.38
CA ARG A 4 6.58 -53.50 21.07
C ARG A 4 7.13 -52.23 21.74
N ARG A 5 7.39 -52.40 23.03
CA ARG A 5 7.89 -51.45 24.02
C ARG A 5 9.40 -51.18 23.82
N ARG A 6 9.85 -49.97 24.12
CA ARG A 6 11.19 -49.71 24.69
C ARG A 6 11.06 -48.67 25.81
N ALA A 7 11.56 -49.05 26.99
CA ALA A 7 11.66 -48.27 28.23
C ALA A 7 12.97 -47.45 28.24
N HIS A 8 12.95 -46.19 28.71
CA HIS A 8 13.35 -45.68 30.04
C HIS A 8 14.81 -45.21 30.19
N GLY A 9 14.94 -44.07 30.87
CA GLY A 9 16.17 -43.34 31.21
C GLY A 9 15.98 -41.85 30.83
N GLY A 10 15.52 -40.93 31.66
CA GLY A 10 15.63 -40.81 33.12
C GLY A 10 16.88 -40.00 33.45
N ARG A 11 16.75 -38.68 33.62
CA ARG A 11 17.66 -37.84 34.41
C ARG A 11 17.02 -36.48 34.75
N ASP A 12 17.05 -36.21 36.04
CA ASP A 12 16.40 -35.15 36.79
C ASP A 12 17.06 -33.77 36.62
N LEU A 13 16.26 -32.71 36.70
CA LEU A 13 16.71 -31.32 36.90
C LEU A 13 16.26 -30.84 38.29
N PRO A 14 17.16 -30.32 39.15
CA PRO A 14 16.81 -29.92 40.50
C PRO A 14 16.14 -28.54 40.55
N ARG A 15 15.08 -28.47 41.36
CA ARG A 15 14.36 -27.25 41.75
C ARG A 15 15.19 -26.46 42.77
N LEU A 16 15.61 -25.25 42.42
CA LEU A 16 16.12 -24.27 43.37
C LEU A 16 14.96 -23.38 43.87
N ARG A 17 14.51 -23.64 45.08
CA ARG A 17 13.82 -22.68 45.96
C ARG A 17 14.83 -22.11 46.95
N ARG A 18 14.71 -20.81 47.25
CA ARG A 18 15.05 -20.05 48.49
C ARG A 18 15.38 -18.62 48.06
N ARG A 19 15.13 -17.54 48.80
CA ARG A 19 14.39 -17.23 50.04
C ARG A 19 14.29 -15.69 50.06
N LEU A 20 13.18 -15.16 50.56
CA LEU A 20 13.08 -13.77 50.98
C LEU A 20 13.76 -13.58 52.35
N PRO A 21 14.29 -12.38 52.62
CA PRO A 21 14.19 -11.73 53.92
C PRO A 21 13.52 -10.34 53.73
N GLY A 22 12.71 -9.78 54.61
CA GLY A 22 12.58 -9.91 56.07
C GLY A 22 12.34 -8.48 56.59
N ASP A 23 11.25 -8.26 57.30
CA ASP A 23 10.80 -6.98 57.87
C ASP A 23 11.81 -6.36 58.85
N ALA A 24 11.84 -5.02 58.89
CA ALA A 24 12.24 -4.25 60.07
C ALA A 24 11.50 -2.90 60.08
N GLY A 25 10.61 -2.71 61.07
CA GLY A 25 9.99 -1.43 61.39
C GLY A 25 10.89 -0.52 62.21
N GLY A 26 10.53 0.77 62.32
CA GLY A 26 11.21 1.72 63.20
C GLY A 26 10.80 3.17 62.98
N ASP A 27 9.94 3.65 63.87
CA ASP A 27 9.39 5.01 63.98
C ASP A 27 10.38 5.98 64.68
N ARG A 28 10.09 7.29 64.56
CA ARG A 28 10.48 8.45 65.42
C ARG A 28 11.66 9.38 65.07
N ARG A 29 11.21 10.62 64.74
CA ARG A 29 11.50 11.94 65.38
C ARG A 29 12.89 12.58 65.30
N ALA A 30 12.86 13.78 64.70
CA ALA A 30 13.33 15.08 65.20
C ALA A 30 14.82 15.27 65.54
N GLY A 31 15.51 16.02 64.68
CA GLY A 31 16.77 16.69 64.98
C GLY A 31 16.85 18.02 64.24
N GLY A 32 16.69 19.12 64.96
CA GLY A 32 16.77 20.49 64.43
C GLY A 32 18.20 20.91 64.15
N GLY A 33 18.43 21.47 62.97
CA GLY A 33 19.65 22.19 62.61
C GLY A 33 19.28 23.58 62.09
N ARG A 34 19.68 24.61 62.83
CA ARG A 34 19.50 26.03 62.49
C ARG A 34 20.57 26.46 61.49
N LEU A 35 20.17 27.20 60.45
CA LEU A 35 21.07 28.07 59.66
C LEU A 35 20.37 29.42 59.35
N PRO A 36 21.13 30.50 59.13
CA PRO A 36 20.78 31.83 59.63
C PRO A 36 19.94 32.71 58.69
N ARG A 37 19.32 33.71 59.32
CA ARG A 37 18.44 34.73 58.74
C ARG A 37 19.21 35.80 57.95
N ARG A 38 19.04 35.81 56.62
CA ARG A 38 19.01 36.96 55.70
C ARG A 38 18.15 36.45 54.55
N TRP A 39 16.99 36.99 54.22
CA TRP A 39 16.74 38.28 53.61
C TRP A 39 15.27 38.68 53.88
N ARG A 40 15.05 39.83 54.51
CA ARG A 40 13.71 40.47 54.55
C ARG A 40 13.60 41.39 53.33
N ARG A 41 12.72 41.03 52.40
CA ARG A 41 11.87 41.87 51.52
C ARG A 41 11.43 41.00 50.32
N GLY A 42 10.39 40.20 50.54
CA GLY A 42 9.69 39.47 49.49
C GLY A 42 8.35 40.14 49.23
N ALA A 43 8.19 40.75 48.06
CA ALA A 43 6.92 41.23 47.56
C ALA A 43 5.88 40.09 47.56
N ALA A 44 4.65 40.41 47.98
CA ALA A 44 3.53 39.48 47.97
C ALA A 44 3.20 39.06 46.53
N LEU A 45 3.75 37.94 46.08
CA LEU A 45 3.33 37.25 44.87
C LEU A 45 1.97 36.61 45.16
N ARG A 46 0.90 37.21 44.63
CA ARG A 46 -0.41 36.56 44.53
C ARG A 46 -0.22 35.21 43.80
N PRO A 47 -0.80 34.10 44.29
CA PRO A 47 -0.72 32.84 43.57
C PRO A 47 -1.38 33.02 42.20
N ARG A 48 -0.62 32.78 41.13
CA ARG A 48 -1.18 32.71 39.77
C ARG A 48 -2.25 31.62 39.78
N PRO A 49 -3.47 31.87 39.29
CA PRO A 49 -4.46 30.82 39.17
C PRO A 49 -3.86 29.73 38.27
N GLN A 50 -3.80 28.50 38.78
CA GLN A 50 -3.44 27.34 37.97
C GLN A 50 -4.39 27.35 36.77
N ARG A 51 -3.88 27.71 35.59
CA ARG A 51 -4.62 27.56 34.35
C ARG A 51 -4.84 26.08 34.18
N GLN A 52 -6.06 25.63 34.46
CA GLN A 52 -6.50 24.30 34.06
C GLN A 52 -6.18 24.15 32.57
N PRO A 53 -5.54 23.05 32.15
CA PRO A 53 -5.31 22.81 30.74
C PRO A 53 -6.65 22.90 30.02
N ARG A 54 -6.73 23.78 29.00
CA ARG A 54 -7.94 23.92 28.18
C ARG A 54 -8.38 22.51 27.75
N PRO A 55 -9.68 22.15 27.85
CA PRO A 55 -10.13 20.83 27.46
C PRO A 55 -9.69 20.58 26.02
N ARG A 56 -8.99 19.46 25.80
CA ARG A 56 -8.63 19.01 24.45
C ARG A 56 -9.92 18.98 23.64
N ARG A 57 -9.93 19.70 22.51
CA ARG A 57 -11.08 19.81 21.60
C ARG A 57 -11.68 18.41 21.37
N GLY A 58 -12.95 18.21 21.74
CA GLY A 58 -13.53 16.88 21.91
C GLY A 58 -13.59 16.01 20.63
N PRO A 59 -13.72 14.68 20.77
CA PRO A 59 -13.67 13.70 19.66
C PRO A 59 -14.68 13.98 18.54
N ARG A 60 -15.90 14.42 18.90
CA ARG A 60 -17.01 14.67 17.97
C ARG A 60 -16.72 15.79 16.94
N ARG A 61 -16.02 16.86 17.34
CA ARG A 61 -15.65 17.95 16.41
C ARG A 61 -14.49 17.57 15.49
N ARG A 62 -13.57 16.69 15.92
CA ARG A 62 -12.51 16.14 15.06
C ARG A 62 -13.06 15.13 14.06
N ALA A 63 -13.94 14.23 14.47
CA ALA A 63 -14.61 13.29 13.57
C ALA A 63 -15.45 13.99 12.51
N ARG A 64 -16.16 15.08 12.88
CA ARG A 64 -16.89 15.91 11.93
C ARG A 64 -15.97 16.68 10.99
N ALA A 65 -14.88 17.27 11.49
CA ALA A 65 -13.87 17.93 10.65
C ALA A 65 -13.08 16.94 9.76
N LEU A 66 -12.96 15.67 10.16
CA LEU A 66 -12.40 14.59 9.35
C LEU A 66 -13.42 14.09 8.33
N ALA A 67 -14.69 13.91 8.67
CA ALA A 67 -15.71 13.58 7.68
C ALA A 67 -15.87 14.73 6.66
N GLU A 68 -15.90 15.98 7.10
CA GLU A 68 -15.93 17.17 6.24
C GLU A 68 -14.60 17.38 5.49
N GLY A 69 -13.47 17.02 6.10
CA GLY A 69 -12.11 17.11 5.54
C GLY A 69 -11.77 15.98 4.55
N GLU A 70 -12.25 14.75 4.79
CA GLU A 70 -12.20 13.58 3.90
C GLU A 70 -13.15 13.81 2.73
N VAL A 71 -14.38 14.29 2.97
CA VAL A 71 -15.28 14.71 1.90
C VAL A 71 -14.62 15.79 1.05
N ARG A 72 -13.90 16.76 1.65
CA ARG A 72 -13.11 17.77 0.92
C ARG A 72 -11.91 17.18 0.19
N ALA A 73 -11.07 16.34 0.79
CA ALA A 73 -9.88 15.73 0.17
C ALA A 73 -10.22 14.79 -1.00
N VAL A 74 -11.36 14.09 -0.90
CA VAL A 74 -11.92 13.26 -1.96
C VAL A 74 -12.66 14.11 -3.02
N ASN A 75 -13.12 15.33 -2.68
CA ASN A 75 -13.77 16.29 -3.60
C ASN A 75 -12.83 17.36 -4.17
N GLN A 76 -11.53 17.31 -3.88
CA GLN A 76 -10.61 18.30 -4.45
C GLN A 76 -10.56 18.10 -5.98
N PRO A 77 -10.80 19.17 -6.77
CA PRO A 77 -10.67 19.07 -8.22
C PRO A 77 -9.22 18.74 -8.60
N ALA A 78 -9.05 18.06 -9.73
CA ALA A 78 -7.75 17.60 -10.26
C ALA A 78 -6.66 18.69 -10.43
N GLY A 79 -6.98 19.96 -10.16
CA GLY A 79 -6.10 21.12 -10.23
C GLY A 79 -5.27 21.42 -8.97
N SER A 80 -5.49 20.76 -7.81
CA SER A 80 -4.69 20.98 -6.59
C SER A 80 -3.47 20.04 -6.47
N ARG A 81 -2.89 19.64 -7.61
CA ARG A 81 -1.78 18.69 -7.68
C ARG A 81 -0.52 19.25 -7.03
N SER A 82 0.04 18.52 -6.05
CA SER A 82 1.45 18.65 -5.72
C SER A 82 2.27 18.13 -6.92
N PRO A 83 3.12 18.95 -7.58
CA PRO A 83 3.88 18.47 -8.72
C PRO A 83 4.82 17.33 -8.30
N GLY A 84 4.69 16.17 -8.97
CA GLY A 84 5.66 15.09 -8.91
C GLY A 84 5.37 13.90 -7.98
N ARG A 85 4.27 13.87 -7.21
CA ARG A 85 3.93 12.73 -6.34
C ARG A 85 2.53 12.19 -6.61
N PRO A 86 2.39 10.93 -7.09
CA PRO A 86 1.08 10.31 -7.27
C PRO A 86 0.27 10.26 -5.98
N ARG A 87 -1.05 10.44 -6.08
CA ARG A 87 -1.98 10.32 -4.95
C ARG A 87 -2.39 8.87 -4.76
N VAL A 88 -2.40 8.39 -3.52
CA VAL A 88 -2.84 7.05 -3.14
C VAL A 88 -3.89 7.17 -2.05
N ALA A 89 -5.10 6.66 -2.32
CA ALA A 89 -6.11 6.56 -1.28
C ALA A 89 -5.72 5.48 -0.27
N VAL A 90 -5.98 5.74 1.00
CA VAL A 90 -5.72 4.78 2.08
C VAL A 90 -6.93 4.73 2.99
N SER A 91 -7.33 3.55 3.46
CA SER A 91 -8.31 3.46 4.54
C SER A 91 -7.82 4.32 5.71
N ALA A 92 -8.58 5.33 6.11
CA ALA A 92 -8.08 6.39 6.99
C ALA A 92 -7.55 5.87 8.35
N CYS A 93 -8.12 4.78 8.86
CA CYS A 93 -7.59 4.12 10.05
C CYS A 93 -6.13 3.62 9.89
N LEU A 94 -5.72 3.22 8.69
CA LEU A 94 -4.33 2.83 8.38
C LEU A 94 -3.38 4.03 8.33
N ALA A 95 -3.90 5.23 8.01
CA ALA A 95 -3.15 6.47 8.06
C ALA A 95 -2.93 6.99 9.50
N GLY A 96 -3.61 6.38 10.49
CA GLY A 96 -3.57 6.80 11.88
C GLY A 96 -4.72 7.72 12.28
N GLU A 97 -5.74 7.87 11.43
CA GLU A 97 -6.93 8.64 11.78
C GLU A 97 -7.83 7.83 12.73
N PRO A 98 -8.33 8.43 13.84
CA PRO A 98 -9.14 7.75 14.84
C PRO A 98 -10.59 7.61 14.37
N VAL A 99 -10.83 6.87 13.29
CA VAL A 99 -12.12 6.77 12.58
C VAL A 99 -12.80 5.40 12.70
N ARG A 100 -12.22 4.47 13.45
CA ARG A 100 -12.84 3.16 13.68
C ARG A 100 -14.12 3.29 14.49
N TYR A 101 -14.92 2.23 14.48
CA TYR A 101 -16.19 2.18 15.21
C TYR A 101 -16.01 2.44 16.73
N ASP A 102 -14.88 2.03 17.29
CA ASP A 102 -14.48 2.24 18.68
C ASP A 102 -13.79 3.61 18.94
N GLY A 103 -13.67 4.47 17.93
CA GLY A 103 -12.99 5.77 18.03
C GLY A 103 -11.46 5.68 18.06
N THR A 104 -10.87 4.53 17.75
CA THR A 104 -9.42 4.32 17.64
C THR A 104 -8.95 4.31 16.18
N ASP A 105 -7.65 4.14 15.96
CA ASP A 105 -7.05 3.92 14.64
C ASP A 105 -6.53 2.48 14.47
N ARG A 106 -5.87 2.23 13.32
CA ARG A 106 -5.18 0.98 13.01
C ARG A 106 -3.91 1.30 12.20
N ALA A 107 -3.17 2.32 12.64
CA ALA A 107 -2.03 2.89 11.92
C ALA A 107 -1.09 1.80 11.41
N HIS A 108 -0.80 1.82 10.10
CA HIS A 108 0.05 0.83 9.47
C HIS A 108 1.45 1.41 9.24
N PRO A 109 2.53 0.80 9.78
CA PRO A 109 3.90 1.34 9.67
C PRO A 109 4.33 1.58 8.23
N VAL A 110 4.09 0.63 7.33
CA VAL A 110 4.44 0.77 5.90
C VAL A 110 3.65 1.91 5.22
N VAL A 111 2.39 2.13 5.60
CA VAL A 111 1.57 3.21 5.03
C VAL A 111 2.13 4.56 5.49
N ARG A 112 2.35 4.73 6.79
CA ARG A 112 2.84 6.01 7.37
C ARG A 112 4.32 6.27 7.13
N GLY A 113 5.10 5.22 6.90
CA GLY A 113 6.54 5.29 6.69
C GLY A 113 6.91 5.33 5.22
N VAL A 114 6.74 4.20 4.53
CA VAL A 114 7.19 4.00 3.14
C VAL A 114 6.27 4.75 2.17
N LEU A 115 4.97 4.46 2.18
CA LEU A 115 4.04 5.01 1.19
C LEU A 115 3.89 6.53 1.35
N ALA A 116 3.87 7.05 2.58
CA ALA A 116 3.82 8.49 2.85
C ALA A 116 5.05 9.27 2.36
N ARG A 117 6.19 8.60 2.09
CA ARG A 117 7.39 9.21 1.49
C ARG A 117 7.34 9.16 -0.05
N LEU A 118 6.71 8.13 -0.61
CA LEU A 118 6.60 7.94 -2.06
C LEU A 118 5.42 8.71 -2.66
N PHE A 119 4.30 8.80 -1.95
CA PHE A 119 3.01 9.23 -2.47
C PHE A 119 2.32 10.26 -1.58
N GLU A 120 1.46 11.07 -2.18
CA GLU A 120 0.50 11.87 -1.42
C GLU A 120 -0.63 10.95 -0.93
N LEU A 121 -0.78 10.79 0.39
CA LEU A 121 -1.81 9.91 0.94
C LEU A 121 -3.14 10.64 1.10
N VAL A 122 -4.20 10.06 0.54
CA VAL A 122 -5.57 10.54 0.67
C VAL A 122 -6.32 9.61 1.63
N PRO A 123 -6.48 9.98 2.91
CA PRO A 123 -7.24 9.16 3.85
C PRO A 123 -8.73 9.13 3.46
N VAL A 124 -9.31 7.94 3.50
CA VAL A 124 -10.72 7.70 3.16
C VAL A 124 -11.35 6.75 4.17
N CYS A 125 -12.43 7.17 4.83
CA CYS A 125 -13.27 6.29 5.65
C CYS A 125 -14.70 6.22 5.10
N PRO A 126 -15.10 5.12 4.43
CA PRO A 126 -16.45 5.01 3.87
C PRO A 126 -17.56 5.12 4.91
N GLU A 127 -17.34 4.59 6.11
CA GLU A 127 -18.33 4.60 7.19
C GLU A 127 -18.52 6.01 7.78
N ALA A 128 -17.41 6.72 8.04
CA ALA A 128 -17.51 8.10 8.50
C ALA A 128 -18.07 9.01 7.39
N GLY A 129 -17.62 8.82 6.15
CA GLY A 129 -18.09 9.56 4.99
C GLY A 129 -19.58 9.37 4.69
N ALA A 130 -20.12 8.16 4.92
CA ALA A 130 -21.55 7.86 4.81
C ALA A 130 -22.39 8.37 5.99
N GLY A 131 -21.79 9.03 6.98
CA GLY A 131 -22.49 9.70 8.06
C GLY A 131 -22.73 8.85 9.33
N LEU A 132 -22.10 7.68 9.45
CA LEU A 132 -22.31 6.81 10.63
C LEU A 132 -21.69 7.35 11.92
N GLY A 133 -20.83 8.37 11.83
CA GLY A 133 -20.16 8.99 12.98
C GLY A 133 -19.02 8.16 13.59
N VAL A 134 -18.41 8.74 14.62
CA VAL A 134 -17.30 8.15 15.39
C VAL A 134 -17.41 8.59 16.86
N PRO A 135 -17.47 7.65 17.84
CA PRO A 135 -17.65 6.21 17.67
C PRO A 135 -19.04 5.87 17.10
N ARG A 136 -19.23 4.62 16.67
CA ARG A 136 -20.49 4.08 16.12
C ARG A 136 -20.67 2.60 16.49
N PRO A 137 -21.89 2.06 16.49
CA PRO A 137 -22.09 0.61 16.64
C PRO A 137 -21.36 -0.16 15.52
N PRO A 138 -20.78 -1.34 15.83
CA PRO A 138 -20.17 -2.18 14.81
C PRO A 138 -21.23 -2.72 13.85
N VAL A 139 -20.87 -2.80 12.56
CA VAL A 139 -21.72 -3.35 11.49
C VAL A 139 -21.06 -4.58 10.86
N GLU A 140 -21.86 -5.50 10.36
CA GLU A 140 -21.42 -6.70 9.64
C GLU A 140 -22.21 -6.88 8.34
N LEU A 141 -21.63 -7.63 7.40
CA LEU A 141 -22.32 -7.97 6.16
C LEU A 141 -23.27 -9.15 6.39
N VAL A 142 -24.52 -9.03 5.95
CA VAL A 142 -25.57 -10.04 6.08
C VAL A 142 -26.26 -10.28 4.74
N GLY A 143 -26.53 -11.54 4.40
CA GLY A 143 -27.22 -11.94 3.17
C GLY A 143 -26.30 -12.64 2.16
N PRO A 144 -26.64 -12.59 0.86
CA PRO A 144 -25.86 -13.25 -0.18
C PRO A 144 -24.53 -12.49 -0.46
N PRO A 145 -23.42 -13.19 -0.73
CA PRO A 145 -22.11 -12.55 -0.94
C PRO A 145 -22.03 -11.52 -2.08
N HIS A 146 -22.89 -11.64 -3.09
CA HIS A 146 -22.91 -10.73 -4.24
C HIS A 146 -23.72 -9.45 -4.01
N ALA A 147 -24.60 -9.45 -2.99
CA ALA A 147 -25.45 -8.31 -2.64
C ALA A 147 -25.74 -8.32 -1.12
N PRO A 148 -24.72 -8.15 -0.26
CA PRO A 148 -24.92 -8.13 1.18
C PRO A 148 -25.54 -6.81 1.63
N ARG A 149 -26.31 -6.86 2.72
CA ARG A 149 -26.69 -5.71 3.54
C ARG A 149 -25.64 -5.46 4.62
N ALA A 150 -25.41 -4.21 5.00
CA ALA A 150 -24.57 -3.82 6.14
C ALA A 150 -25.48 -3.49 7.33
N LEU A 151 -25.55 -4.41 8.29
CA LEU A 151 -26.44 -4.32 9.45
C LEU A 151 -25.64 -4.20 10.75
N GLY A 152 -26.20 -3.53 11.75
CA GLY A 152 -25.64 -3.51 13.10
C GLY A 152 -25.47 -4.92 13.67
N VAL A 153 -24.39 -5.15 14.41
CA VAL A 153 -24.11 -6.45 15.03
C VAL A 153 -25.07 -6.71 16.19
N ALA A 154 -25.24 -5.71 17.06
CA ALA A 154 -26.09 -5.79 18.26
C ALA A 154 -27.56 -5.45 17.97
N ASP A 155 -27.80 -4.43 17.15
CA ASP A 155 -29.14 -4.02 16.71
C ASP A 155 -29.27 -4.22 15.20
N ARG A 156 -30.19 -5.10 14.79
CA ARG A 156 -30.45 -5.42 13.39
C ARG A 156 -31.36 -4.41 12.70
N ALA A 157 -32.04 -3.54 13.45
CA ALA A 157 -32.81 -2.43 12.91
C ALA A 157 -31.88 -1.32 12.38
N LEU A 158 -30.62 -1.26 12.86
CA LEU A 158 -29.59 -0.41 12.29
C LEU A 158 -29.14 -0.97 10.93
N ASP A 159 -29.82 -0.55 9.87
CA ASP A 159 -29.41 -0.80 8.49
C ASP A 159 -28.72 0.44 7.90
N VAL A 160 -27.44 0.30 7.57
CA VAL A 160 -26.61 1.37 6.97
C VAL A 160 -26.28 1.10 5.50
N THR A 161 -26.94 0.12 4.89
CA THR A 161 -26.65 -0.37 3.53
C THR A 161 -26.76 0.75 2.50
N GLU A 162 -27.90 1.44 2.43
CA GLU A 162 -28.15 2.46 1.40
C GLU A 162 -27.23 3.68 1.56
N ALA A 163 -27.00 4.11 2.80
CA ALA A 163 -26.07 5.21 3.08
C ALA A 163 -24.64 4.87 2.62
N LEU A 164 -24.15 3.66 2.93
CA LEU A 164 -22.84 3.19 2.50
C LEU A 164 -22.76 3.01 0.98
N LEU A 165 -23.78 2.43 0.34
CA LEU A 165 -23.80 2.23 -1.11
C LEU A 165 -23.82 3.57 -1.86
N GLY A 166 -24.70 4.50 -1.47
CA GLY A 166 -24.80 5.82 -2.09
C GLY A 166 -23.51 6.61 -1.99
N TRP A 167 -22.90 6.67 -0.79
CA TRP A 167 -21.62 7.33 -0.60
C TRP A 167 -20.49 6.63 -1.38
N SER A 168 -20.48 5.30 -1.39
CA SER A 168 -19.45 4.50 -2.07
C SER A 168 -19.46 4.71 -3.58
N GLU A 169 -20.65 4.72 -4.19
CA GLU A 169 -20.80 4.95 -5.63
C GLU A 169 -20.38 6.37 -6.03
N ALA A 170 -20.85 7.38 -5.30
CA ALA A 170 -20.49 8.76 -5.54
C ALA A 170 -18.98 8.99 -5.39
N THR A 171 -18.39 8.43 -4.33
CA THR A 171 -16.95 8.55 -4.05
C THR A 171 -16.11 7.79 -5.08
N ALA A 172 -16.44 6.56 -5.42
CA ALA A 172 -15.71 5.78 -6.42
C ALA A 172 -15.72 6.44 -7.81
N ALA A 173 -16.76 7.19 -8.16
CA ALA A 173 -16.85 7.92 -9.43
C ALA A 173 -15.87 9.12 -9.49
N ARG A 174 -15.71 9.85 -8.39
CA ARG A 174 -14.92 11.10 -8.31
C ARG A 174 -13.49 10.93 -7.78
N LEU A 175 -13.16 9.78 -7.17
CA LEU A 175 -11.87 9.56 -6.51
C LEU A 175 -10.69 9.63 -7.51
N ASP A 176 -9.90 10.70 -7.43
CA ASP A 176 -8.74 10.94 -8.28
C ASP A 176 -7.44 10.49 -7.60
N VAL A 177 -7.10 9.21 -7.76
CA VAL A 177 -5.91 8.57 -7.19
C VAL A 177 -5.34 7.52 -8.14
N ALA A 178 -4.03 7.27 -8.03
CA ALA A 178 -3.30 6.27 -8.80
C ALA A 178 -3.26 4.89 -8.12
N GLY A 179 -3.78 4.77 -6.89
CA GLY A 179 -3.97 3.49 -6.21
C GLY A 179 -4.76 3.61 -4.91
N HIS A 180 -5.11 2.46 -4.32
CA HIS A 180 -5.85 2.39 -3.06
C HIS A 180 -5.34 1.28 -2.13
N VAL A 181 -5.01 1.63 -0.88
CA VAL A 181 -4.77 0.67 0.21
C VAL A 181 -6.04 0.55 1.05
N LEU A 182 -6.53 -0.66 1.23
CA LEU A 182 -7.81 -0.95 1.85
C LEU A 182 -7.62 -1.76 3.14
N LYS A 183 -8.45 -1.49 4.16
CA LYS A 183 -8.42 -2.26 5.41
C LYS A 183 -9.11 -3.62 5.23
N ALA A 184 -8.34 -4.69 5.34
CA ALA A 184 -8.78 -6.07 5.26
C ALA A 184 -9.89 -6.37 6.26
N ARG A 185 -10.83 -7.24 5.85
CA ARG A 185 -11.97 -7.72 6.65
C ARG A 185 -12.98 -6.65 7.08
N SER A 186 -12.83 -5.39 6.67
CA SER A 186 -13.84 -4.34 6.92
C SER A 186 -15.10 -4.60 6.06
N PRO A 187 -16.31 -4.44 6.63
CA PRO A 187 -17.58 -4.54 5.89
C PRO A 187 -17.70 -3.48 4.78
N SER A 188 -16.89 -2.43 4.83
CA SER A 188 -16.86 -1.39 3.81
C SER A 188 -15.64 -1.51 2.90
N CYS A 189 -14.44 -1.63 3.48
CA CYS A 189 -13.18 -1.52 2.73
C CYS A 189 -12.59 -2.86 2.25
N GLY A 190 -12.92 -4.00 2.85
CA GLY A 190 -12.22 -5.26 2.55
C GLY A 190 -12.39 -5.69 1.09
N LEU A 191 -11.30 -6.02 0.40
CA LEU A 191 -11.32 -6.41 -1.02
C LEU A 191 -11.80 -7.85 -1.23
N ALA A 192 -11.53 -8.71 -0.25
CA ALA A 192 -11.86 -10.12 -0.33
C ALA A 192 -12.03 -10.72 1.07
N ARG A 193 -12.65 -11.90 1.13
CA ARG A 193 -12.78 -12.71 2.35
C ARG A 193 -13.38 -11.94 3.54
N VAL A 194 -14.20 -10.92 3.26
CA VAL A 194 -14.89 -10.17 4.30
C VAL A 194 -15.87 -11.10 4.99
N PRO A 195 -15.90 -11.14 6.34
CA PRO A 195 -16.87 -11.94 7.07
C PRO A 195 -18.30 -11.54 6.69
N ILE A 196 -19.07 -12.49 6.18
CA ILE A 196 -20.47 -12.35 5.83
C ILE A 196 -21.30 -13.40 6.54
N ARG A 197 -22.47 -13.01 7.01
CA ARG A 197 -23.47 -13.88 7.61
C ARG A 197 -24.58 -14.18 6.60
N ARG A 198 -24.82 -15.45 6.24
CA ARG A 198 -25.87 -15.78 5.23
C ARG A 198 -27.31 -15.52 5.71
N SER A 199 -27.57 -15.71 7.00
CA SER A 199 -28.86 -15.44 7.64
C SER A 199 -28.63 -15.07 9.10
N PRO A 200 -29.56 -14.40 9.80
CA PRO A 200 -29.35 -13.93 11.17
C PRO A 200 -28.85 -15.01 12.17
N ARG A 201 -29.21 -16.29 11.92
CA ARG A 201 -28.81 -17.42 12.76
C ARG A 201 -27.56 -18.17 12.28
N ALA A 202 -27.07 -17.90 11.06
CA ALA A 202 -25.90 -18.54 10.50
C ALA A 202 -24.60 -17.99 11.10
N GLY A 203 -23.52 -18.78 11.12
CA GLY A 203 -22.19 -18.30 11.44
C GLY A 203 -21.58 -17.41 10.34
N LEU A 204 -20.52 -16.67 10.68
CA LEU A 204 -19.75 -15.88 9.71
C LEU A 204 -18.97 -16.79 8.76
N ARG A 205 -18.84 -16.35 7.50
CA ARG A 205 -18.04 -16.99 6.46
C ARG A 205 -17.16 -15.95 5.76
N PRO A 206 -15.88 -16.23 5.47
CA PRO A 206 -14.99 -15.29 4.79
C PRO A 206 -15.25 -15.29 3.27
N ALA A 207 -16.41 -14.81 2.85
CA ALA A 207 -16.87 -14.90 1.45
C ALA A 207 -17.29 -13.55 0.84
N GLY A 208 -17.36 -12.48 1.63
CA GLY A 208 -17.81 -11.16 1.18
C GLY A 208 -16.72 -10.29 0.56
N THR A 209 -17.17 -9.18 -0.02
CA THR A 209 -16.39 -7.99 -0.36
C THR A 209 -17.07 -6.81 0.31
N GLY A 210 -16.30 -5.84 0.81
CA GLY A 210 -16.86 -4.64 1.43
C GLY A 210 -17.62 -3.79 0.43
N LEU A 211 -18.66 -3.07 0.87
CA LEU A 211 -19.55 -2.33 -0.03
C LEU A 211 -18.81 -1.26 -0.86
N TYR A 212 -17.88 -0.54 -0.23
CA TYR A 212 -17.05 0.45 -0.92
C TYR A 212 -16.03 -0.20 -1.86
N ALA A 213 -15.39 -1.28 -1.42
CA ALA A 213 -14.48 -2.05 -2.27
C ALA A 213 -15.18 -2.61 -3.52
N ALA A 214 -16.43 -3.06 -3.40
CA ALA A 214 -17.25 -3.50 -4.53
C ALA A 214 -17.54 -2.35 -5.52
N ALA A 215 -17.91 -1.16 -5.01
CA ALA A 215 -18.11 0.03 -5.83
C ALA A 215 -16.84 0.43 -6.59
N LEU A 216 -15.68 0.44 -5.92
CA LEU A 216 -14.38 0.70 -6.55
C LEU A 216 -14.07 -0.31 -7.67
N ARG A 217 -14.24 -1.61 -7.42
CA ARG A 217 -14.00 -2.65 -8.45
C ARG A 217 -14.87 -2.47 -9.69
N ARG A 218 -16.10 -1.98 -9.52
CA ARG A 218 -17.03 -1.71 -10.63
C ARG A 218 -16.64 -0.43 -11.40
N ARG A 219 -16.38 0.67 -10.71
CA ARG A 219 -16.16 2.01 -11.30
C ARG A 219 -14.72 2.25 -11.75
N ARG A 220 -13.76 1.61 -11.09
CA ARG A 220 -12.31 1.87 -11.21
C ARG A 220 -11.57 0.55 -11.46
N ARG A 221 -11.99 -0.20 -12.49
CA ARG A 221 -11.47 -1.54 -12.84
C ARG A 221 -9.94 -1.60 -12.94
N TRP A 222 -9.31 -0.54 -13.43
CA TRP A 222 -7.86 -0.47 -13.67
C TRP A 222 -7.08 0.27 -12.58
N LEU A 223 -7.71 0.56 -11.45
CA LEU A 223 -7.05 1.15 -10.29
C LEU A 223 -6.29 0.05 -9.52
N PRO A 224 -4.98 0.22 -9.27
CA PRO A 224 -4.24 -0.63 -8.34
C PRO A 224 -4.87 -0.60 -6.94
N MET A 225 -5.30 -1.75 -6.44
CA MET A 225 -5.93 -1.87 -5.11
C MET A 225 -5.32 -3.04 -4.35
N VAL A 226 -5.00 -2.83 -3.07
CA VAL A 226 -4.46 -3.88 -2.19
C VAL A 226 -5.05 -3.79 -0.79
N GLU A 227 -5.11 -4.91 -0.09
CA GLU A 227 -5.32 -4.90 1.35
C GLU A 227 -4.00 -4.67 2.08
N GLU A 228 -4.03 -4.10 3.29
CA GLU A 228 -2.81 -3.77 4.04
C GLU A 228 -1.92 -4.99 4.31
N THR A 229 -2.52 -6.18 4.44
CA THR A 229 -1.80 -7.45 4.63
C THR A 229 -0.88 -7.79 3.47
N ALA A 230 -1.19 -7.34 2.24
CA ALA A 230 -0.31 -7.54 1.10
C ALA A 230 0.94 -6.65 1.15
N LEU A 231 0.94 -5.58 1.95
CA LEU A 231 2.08 -4.67 2.11
C LEU A 231 3.12 -5.19 3.12
N GLU A 232 2.81 -6.28 3.84
CA GLU A 232 3.70 -6.87 4.85
C GLU A 232 4.86 -7.66 4.22
N THR A 233 4.84 -7.88 2.90
CA THR A 233 5.96 -8.51 2.17
C THR A 233 6.58 -7.53 1.19
N ALA A 234 7.91 -7.61 1.02
CA ALA A 234 8.65 -6.81 0.04
C ALA A 234 8.09 -6.98 -1.38
N GLU A 235 7.71 -8.21 -1.74
CA GLU A 235 7.13 -8.53 -3.04
C GLU A 235 5.77 -7.88 -3.24
N GLY A 236 4.90 -7.90 -2.22
CA GLY A 236 3.57 -7.30 -2.30
C GLY A 236 3.61 -5.77 -2.28
N LEU A 237 4.46 -5.19 -1.43
CA LEU A 237 4.70 -3.75 -1.38
C LEU A 237 5.32 -3.24 -2.70
N GLY A 238 6.35 -3.91 -3.20
CA GLY A 238 7.00 -3.56 -4.47
C GLY A 238 6.04 -3.62 -5.64
N ALA A 239 5.24 -4.68 -5.75
CA ALA A 239 4.24 -4.81 -6.81
C ALA A 239 3.17 -3.70 -6.75
N PHE A 240 2.73 -3.30 -5.54
CA PHE A 240 1.77 -2.21 -5.40
C PHE A 240 2.37 -0.86 -5.82
N VAL A 241 3.54 -0.52 -5.28
CA VAL A 241 4.24 0.75 -5.59
C VAL A 241 4.50 0.86 -7.09
N GLU A 242 4.98 -0.21 -7.71
CA GLU A 242 5.22 -0.26 -9.14
C GLU A 242 3.92 -0.07 -9.96
N ALA A 243 2.82 -0.69 -9.55
CA ALA A 243 1.53 -0.53 -10.21
C ALA A 243 0.98 0.91 -10.08
N VAL A 244 1.16 1.56 -8.93
CA VAL A 244 0.78 2.97 -8.72
C VAL A 244 1.59 3.90 -9.63
N LEU A 245 2.90 3.71 -9.71
CA LEU A 245 3.75 4.49 -10.61
C LEU A 245 3.37 4.28 -12.08
N ALA A 246 3.08 3.04 -12.48
CA ALA A 246 2.61 2.75 -13.83
C ALA A 246 1.27 3.43 -14.14
N ARG A 247 0.30 3.38 -13.20
CA ARG A 247 -0.98 4.09 -13.33
C ARG A 247 -0.78 5.59 -13.49
N ALA A 248 0.06 6.20 -12.65
CA ALA A 248 0.33 7.64 -12.69
C ALA A 248 0.96 8.09 -14.02
N ARG A 249 1.89 7.29 -14.59
CA ARG A 249 2.45 7.57 -15.93
C ARG A 249 1.38 7.48 -17.02
N LEU A 250 0.52 6.47 -16.95
CA LEU A 250 -0.59 6.33 -17.88
C LEU A 250 -1.59 7.49 -17.75
N ASP A 251 -1.92 7.93 -16.53
CA ASP A 251 -2.79 9.09 -16.30
C ASP A 251 -2.23 10.37 -16.93
N ALA A 252 -0.92 10.58 -16.81
CA ALA A 252 -0.25 11.71 -17.45
C ALA A 252 -0.35 11.65 -18.98
N LEU A 253 -0.17 10.45 -19.57
CA LEU A 253 -0.33 10.24 -21.01
C LEU A 253 -1.77 10.49 -21.48
N LEU A 254 -2.76 9.98 -20.74
CA LEU A 254 -4.17 10.09 -21.10
C LEU A 254 -4.73 11.52 -20.92
N ALA A 255 -4.09 12.36 -20.11
CA ALA A 255 -4.47 13.76 -19.93
C ALA A 255 -4.16 14.63 -21.16
N ALA A 256 -3.13 14.29 -21.93
CA ALA A 256 -2.72 14.99 -23.14
C ALA A 256 -2.20 13.99 -24.20
N PRO A 257 -3.09 13.18 -24.81
CA PRO A 257 -2.68 12.14 -25.73
C PRO A 257 -2.27 12.73 -27.07
N ALA A 258 -1.02 12.51 -27.48
CA ALA A 258 -0.50 12.81 -28.81
C ALA A 258 0.09 11.53 -29.43
N PRO A 259 0.03 11.34 -30.77
CA PRO A 259 0.57 10.15 -31.44
C PRO A 259 2.03 9.85 -31.05
N GLU A 260 2.87 10.88 -30.99
CA GLU A 260 4.29 10.77 -30.64
C GLU A 260 4.46 10.40 -29.17
N ALA A 261 3.65 10.98 -28.28
CA ALA A 261 3.66 10.67 -26.85
C ALA A 261 3.21 9.23 -26.58
N LEU A 262 2.21 8.73 -27.32
CA LEU A 262 1.77 7.34 -27.26
C LEU A 262 2.87 6.37 -27.71
N ALA A 263 3.49 6.65 -28.85
CA ALA A 263 4.59 5.84 -29.38
C ALA A 263 5.79 5.82 -28.42
N ALA A 264 6.20 6.99 -27.91
CA ALA A 264 7.28 7.10 -26.92
C ALA A 264 6.95 6.35 -25.63
N PHE A 265 5.72 6.49 -25.12
CA PHE A 265 5.26 5.75 -23.94
C PHE A 265 5.36 4.24 -24.16
N ALA A 266 4.88 3.72 -25.29
CA ALA A 266 4.93 2.29 -25.58
C ALA A 266 6.38 1.79 -25.72
N ALA A 267 7.23 2.54 -26.41
CA ALA A 267 8.65 2.20 -26.57
C ALA A 267 9.39 2.17 -25.22
N ARG A 268 9.17 3.17 -24.37
CA ARG A 268 9.72 3.29 -23.00
C ARG A 268 9.31 2.13 -22.08
N HIS A 269 8.13 1.56 -22.27
CA HIS A 269 7.60 0.47 -21.44
C HIS A 269 7.78 -0.93 -22.08
N ARG A 270 8.29 -1.02 -23.32
CA ARG A 270 8.36 -2.26 -24.11
C ARG A 270 8.98 -3.41 -23.34
N TRP A 271 10.22 -3.26 -22.87
CA TRP A 271 10.95 -4.36 -22.24
C TRP A 271 10.47 -4.61 -20.82
N TRP A 272 10.07 -3.56 -20.12
CA TRP A 272 9.43 -3.64 -18.81
C TRP A 272 8.10 -4.42 -18.83
N LEU A 273 7.28 -4.25 -19.87
CA LEU A 273 6.08 -5.06 -20.10
C LEU A 273 6.44 -6.47 -20.58
N ALA A 274 7.46 -6.61 -21.44
CA ALA A 274 7.90 -7.90 -21.95
C ALA A 274 8.41 -8.84 -20.84
N LEU A 275 8.98 -8.28 -19.76
CA LEU A 275 9.34 -9.00 -18.54
C LEU A 275 8.14 -9.77 -17.94
N ARG A 276 6.93 -9.22 -18.08
CA ARG A 276 5.68 -9.83 -17.63
C ARG A 276 5.06 -10.70 -18.70
N SER A 277 4.91 -10.15 -19.90
CA SER A 277 4.34 -10.81 -21.07
C SER A 277 4.74 -10.11 -22.37
N PRO A 278 5.52 -10.77 -23.25
CA PRO A 278 5.84 -10.23 -24.57
C PRO A 278 4.60 -9.93 -25.42
N ALA A 279 3.57 -10.79 -25.33
CA ALA A 279 2.32 -10.59 -26.03
C ALA A 279 1.60 -9.29 -25.59
N ARG A 280 1.62 -8.98 -24.28
CA ARG A 280 1.02 -7.73 -23.77
C ARG A 280 1.83 -6.50 -24.12
N ALA A 281 3.16 -6.60 -24.14
CA ALA A 281 4.00 -5.52 -24.64
C ALA A 281 3.63 -5.17 -26.09
N HIS A 282 3.54 -6.19 -26.96
CA HIS A 282 3.16 -6.00 -28.35
C HIS A 282 1.73 -5.45 -28.51
N GLU A 283 0.76 -5.91 -27.71
CA GLU A 283 -0.61 -5.37 -27.70
C GLU A 283 -0.62 -3.86 -27.39
N VAL A 284 0.15 -3.43 -26.38
CA VAL A 284 0.27 -2.00 -26.00
C VAL A 284 0.88 -1.18 -27.14
N GLU A 285 1.92 -1.68 -27.79
CA GLU A 285 2.55 -0.99 -28.93
C GLU A 285 1.61 -0.84 -30.12
N ALA A 286 0.91 -1.93 -30.48
CA ALA A 286 -0.04 -1.93 -31.58
C ALA A 286 -1.21 -0.96 -31.32
N LEU A 287 -1.64 -0.80 -30.06
CA LEU A 287 -2.66 0.16 -29.68
C LEU A 287 -2.14 1.60 -29.66
N ALA A 288 -0.90 1.81 -29.21
CA ALA A 288 -0.26 3.13 -29.16
C ALA A 288 0.06 3.70 -30.55
N ALA A 289 0.25 2.83 -31.56
CA ALA A 289 0.47 3.24 -32.94
C ALA A 289 -0.81 3.71 -33.67
N ARG A 290 -1.98 3.55 -33.06
CA ARG A 290 -3.26 3.98 -33.65
C ARG A 290 -3.49 5.48 -33.40
N PRO A 291 -4.26 6.16 -34.26
CA PRO A 291 -4.70 7.52 -33.99
C PRO A 291 -5.39 7.63 -32.61
N PRO A 292 -5.08 8.66 -31.81
CA PRO A 292 -5.67 8.83 -30.49
C PRO A 292 -7.17 9.12 -30.62
N GLY A 293 -7.99 8.19 -30.16
CA GLY A 293 -9.44 8.35 -30.05
C GLY A 293 -9.98 7.67 -28.79
N PRO A 294 -11.17 8.06 -28.29
CA PRO A 294 -11.67 7.57 -27.00
C PRO A 294 -11.70 6.04 -26.86
N ALA A 295 -12.05 5.33 -27.94
CA ALA A 295 -12.05 3.87 -27.95
C ALA A 295 -10.62 3.29 -27.88
N ALA A 296 -9.68 3.81 -28.67
CA ALA A 296 -8.29 3.37 -28.68
C ALA A 296 -7.61 3.62 -27.33
N LEU A 297 -7.85 4.78 -26.71
CA LEU A 297 -7.30 5.12 -25.39
C LEU A 297 -7.84 4.21 -24.29
N ARG A 298 -9.14 3.87 -24.29
CA ARG A 298 -9.70 2.88 -23.36
C ARG A 298 -9.09 1.48 -23.55
N GLN A 299 -8.86 1.08 -24.80
CA GLN A 299 -8.22 -0.21 -25.10
C GLN A 299 -6.76 -0.21 -24.62
N LEU A 300 -6.01 0.87 -24.88
CA LEU A 300 -4.64 1.05 -24.43
C LEU A 300 -4.54 0.99 -22.90
N GLU A 301 -5.39 1.75 -22.19
CA GLU A 301 -5.46 1.73 -20.73
C GLU A 301 -5.70 0.31 -20.21
N ALA A 302 -6.69 -0.38 -20.78
CA ALA A 302 -7.03 -1.73 -20.39
C ALA A 302 -5.89 -2.72 -20.65
N ALA A 303 -5.23 -2.64 -21.82
CA ALA A 303 -4.11 -3.50 -22.18
C ALA A 303 -2.92 -3.26 -21.24
N PHE A 304 -2.56 -2.01 -21.03
CA PHE A 304 -1.45 -1.60 -20.18
C PHE A 304 -1.68 -2.03 -18.72
N MET A 305 -2.79 -1.62 -18.10
CA MET A 305 -3.03 -1.92 -16.69
C MET A 305 -3.26 -3.40 -16.44
N ARG A 306 -3.86 -4.13 -17.39
CA ARG A 306 -3.92 -5.60 -17.32
C ARG A 306 -2.54 -6.25 -17.34
N ALA A 307 -1.62 -5.75 -18.17
CA ALA A 307 -0.26 -6.25 -18.20
C ALA A 307 0.45 -6.07 -16.85
N VAL A 308 0.26 -4.92 -16.22
CA VAL A 308 0.85 -4.56 -14.92
C VAL A 308 0.24 -5.34 -13.75
N LEU A 309 -1.09 -5.44 -13.70
CA LEU A 309 -1.81 -5.95 -12.52
C LEU A 309 -1.95 -7.48 -12.48
N VAL A 310 -1.96 -8.16 -13.63
CA VAL A 310 -2.30 -9.60 -13.68
C VAL A 310 -1.09 -10.52 -13.52
N ARG A 311 0.07 -10.14 -14.06
CA ARG A 311 1.24 -11.03 -14.10
C ARG A 311 2.46 -10.38 -13.47
N ARG A 312 3.05 -11.10 -12.51
CA ARG A 312 4.32 -10.72 -11.90
C ARG A 312 5.51 -11.20 -12.74
N PRO A 313 6.59 -10.40 -12.81
CA PRO A 313 7.90 -10.87 -13.24
C PRO A 313 8.34 -12.12 -12.46
N THR A 314 9.07 -13.01 -13.11
CA THR A 314 9.75 -14.13 -12.44
C THR A 314 11.19 -14.22 -12.93
N PRO A 315 12.13 -14.80 -12.15
CA PRO A 315 13.51 -14.98 -12.59
C PRO A 315 13.62 -15.64 -13.96
N ALA A 316 12.84 -16.70 -14.22
CA ALA A 316 12.83 -17.38 -15.50
C ALA A 316 12.36 -16.48 -16.68
N ARG A 317 11.42 -15.55 -16.45
CA ARG A 317 11.01 -14.57 -17.47
C ARG A 317 12.10 -13.54 -17.71
N GLU A 318 12.74 -13.07 -16.64
CA GLU A 318 13.84 -12.13 -16.72
C GLU A 318 15.02 -12.71 -17.51
N VAL A 319 15.43 -13.94 -17.23
CA VAL A 319 16.48 -14.64 -18.01
C VAL A 319 16.12 -14.73 -19.50
N ARG A 320 14.86 -15.02 -19.83
CA ARG A 320 14.41 -15.03 -21.23
C ARG A 320 14.48 -13.65 -21.89
N LEU A 321 14.13 -12.60 -21.14
CA LEU A 321 14.23 -11.21 -21.60
C LEU A 321 15.69 -10.82 -21.82
N LEU A 322 16.57 -11.05 -20.83
CA LEU A 322 18.00 -10.78 -20.90
C LEU A 322 18.67 -11.50 -22.07
N ARG A 323 18.29 -12.76 -22.35
CA ARG A 323 18.77 -13.49 -23.53
C ARG A 323 18.41 -12.79 -24.84
N ARG A 324 17.18 -12.25 -24.95
CA ARG A 324 16.74 -11.51 -26.15
C ARG A 324 17.50 -10.19 -26.30
N LEU A 325 17.66 -9.45 -25.20
CA LEU A 325 18.43 -8.20 -25.19
C LEU A 325 19.91 -8.46 -25.54
N LEU A 326 20.53 -9.50 -25.00
CA LEU A 326 21.89 -9.90 -25.35
C LEU A 326 22.00 -10.23 -26.84
N ALA A 327 21.02 -10.93 -27.43
CA ALA A 327 21.03 -11.21 -28.87
C ALA A 327 21.01 -9.92 -29.72
N LEU A 328 20.32 -8.86 -29.27
CA LEU A 328 20.34 -7.55 -29.94
C LEU A 328 21.66 -6.80 -29.75
N ALA A 329 22.31 -6.97 -28.59
CA ALA A 329 23.59 -6.31 -28.27
C ALA A 329 24.80 -6.98 -28.94
N LYS A 330 24.72 -8.29 -29.24
CA LYS A 330 25.83 -9.11 -29.78
C LYS A 330 26.66 -8.47 -30.91
N PRO A 331 26.07 -7.80 -31.93
CA PRO A 331 26.84 -7.19 -33.01
C PRO A 331 27.80 -6.09 -32.55
N ALA A 332 27.51 -5.43 -31.42
CA ALA A 332 28.30 -4.33 -30.89
C ALA A 332 29.35 -4.76 -29.84
N LEU A 333 29.37 -6.04 -29.44
CA LEU A 333 30.22 -6.52 -28.34
C LEU A 333 31.50 -7.19 -28.87
N GLY A 334 32.63 -6.97 -28.19
CA GLY A 334 33.89 -7.67 -28.48
C GLY A 334 33.85 -9.17 -28.09
N PRO A 335 34.82 -10.00 -28.56
CA PRO A 335 34.86 -11.42 -28.23
C PRO A 335 34.85 -11.71 -26.72
N ASP A 336 35.60 -10.93 -25.94
CA ASP A 336 35.77 -11.14 -24.50
C ASP A 336 34.51 -10.76 -23.73
N GLU A 337 33.89 -9.63 -24.08
CA GLU A 337 32.60 -9.20 -23.54
C GLU A 337 31.51 -10.22 -23.84
N ARG A 338 31.46 -10.75 -25.07
CA ARG A 338 30.50 -11.80 -25.44
C ARG A 338 30.66 -13.04 -24.56
N ARG A 339 31.89 -13.48 -24.27
CA ARG A 339 32.14 -14.61 -23.36
C ARG A 339 31.69 -14.30 -21.94
N ARG A 340 32.05 -13.12 -21.41
CA ARG A 340 31.65 -12.68 -20.07
C ARG A 340 30.12 -12.62 -19.90
N LEU A 341 29.41 -11.97 -20.81
CA LEU A 341 27.94 -11.84 -20.72
C LEU A 341 27.22 -13.18 -20.92
N ALA A 342 27.77 -14.08 -21.74
CA ALA A 342 27.25 -15.44 -21.88
C ALA A 342 27.39 -16.25 -20.57
N ALA A 343 28.53 -16.11 -19.86
CA ALA A 343 28.73 -16.73 -18.56
C ALA A 343 27.74 -16.20 -17.50
N LEU A 344 27.53 -14.88 -17.44
CA LEU A 344 26.51 -14.28 -16.58
C LEU A 344 25.11 -14.82 -16.89
N LEU A 345 24.75 -14.94 -18.18
CA LEU A 345 23.45 -15.47 -18.59
C LEU A 345 23.27 -16.95 -18.20
N ALA A 346 24.34 -17.75 -18.19
CA ALA A 346 24.28 -19.15 -17.77
C ALA A 346 23.97 -19.29 -16.26
N GLY A 347 24.53 -18.43 -15.41
CA GLY A 347 24.29 -18.40 -13.96
C GLY A 347 22.99 -17.67 -13.54
N ALA A 348 22.45 -16.82 -14.41
CA ALA A 348 21.33 -15.92 -14.12
C ALA A 348 20.01 -16.62 -13.70
N GLY A 349 19.86 -17.92 -13.91
CA GLY A 349 18.69 -18.69 -13.47
C GLY A 349 18.51 -18.68 -11.95
N ALA A 350 19.59 -18.96 -11.23
CA ALA A 350 19.60 -19.05 -9.77
C ALA A 350 20.06 -17.75 -9.10
N ASP A 351 20.89 -16.95 -9.77
CA ASP A 351 21.55 -15.80 -9.16
C ASP A 351 20.91 -14.46 -9.56
N ALA A 352 20.42 -13.72 -8.55
CA ALA A 352 19.89 -12.37 -8.72
C ALA A 352 20.97 -11.33 -9.02
N ALA A 353 22.18 -11.52 -8.48
CA ALA A 353 23.31 -10.63 -8.74
C ALA A 353 23.76 -10.74 -10.21
N ALA A 354 23.92 -11.96 -10.74
CA ALA A 354 24.19 -12.18 -12.16
C ALA A 354 23.13 -11.55 -13.08
N ARG A 355 21.84 -11.63 -12.73
CA ARG A 355 20.77 -10.94 -13.49
C ARG A 355 20.94 -9.43 -13.48
N ALA A 356 21.21 -8.85 -12.30
CA ALA A 356 21.41 -7.41 -12.16
C ALA A 356 22.65 -6.91 -12.91
N GLU A 357 23.76 -7.64 -12.82
CA GLU A 357 25.02 -7.34 -13.51
C GLU A 357 24.86 -7.45 -15.03
N LEU A 358 24.23 -8.52 -15.53
CA LEU A 358 23.95 -8.66 -16.95
C LEU A 358 23.05 -7.53 -17.47
N ARG A 359 22.01 -7.16 -16.71
CA ARG A 359 21.15 -6.02 -17.06
C ARG A 359 21.93 -4.72 -17.13
N ALA A 360 22.80 -4.44 -16.16
CA ALA A 360 23.64 -3.25 -16.14
C ALA A 360 24.61 -3.20 -17.32
N ALA A 361 25.24 -4.33 -17.66
CA ALA A 361 26.14 -4.42 -18.81
C ALA A 361 25.40 -4.20 -20.14
N LEU A 362 24.19 -4.76 -20.29
CA LEU A 362 23.36 -4.52 -21.46
C LEU A 362 22.92 -3.05 -21.57
N ALA A 363 22.55 -2.43 -20.44
CA ALA A 363 22.23 -1.01 -20.41
C ALA A 363 23.43 -0.14 -20.84
N ALA A 364 24.65 -0.44 -20.36
CA ALA A 364 25.85 0.26 -20.80
C ALA A 364 26.13 0.07 -22.30
N CYS A 365 25.97 -1.16 -22.81
CA CYS A 365 26.14 -1.46 -24.23
C CYS A 365 25.15 -0.67 -25.10
N PHE A 366 23.86 -0.64 -24.76
CA PHE A 366 22.87 0.14 -25.53
C PHE A 366 23.02 1.65 -25.39
N ALA A 367 23.63 2.14 -24.31
CA ALA A 367 23.98 3.55 -24.18
C ALA A 367 25.13 3.94 -25.13
N ALA A 368 26.16 3.08 -25.26
CA ALA A 368 27.27 3.28 -26.18
C ALA A 368 26.91 3.00 -27.64
N HIS A 369 26.03 2.03 -27.87
CA HIS A 369 25.62 1.55 -29.19
C HIS A 369 24.08 1.49 -29.27
N PRO A 370 23.42 2.63 -29.55
CA PRO A 370 21.96 2.70 -29.63
C PRO A 370 21.39 1.70 -30.64
N HIS A 371 20.26 1.08 -30.29
CA HIS A 371 19.59 0.10 -31.13
C HIS A 371 18.13 0.51 -31.35
N PRO A 372 17.57 0.48 -32.58
CA PRO A 372 16.20 0.96 -32.87
C PRO A 372 15.08 0.30 -32.05
N ARG A 373 15.33 -0.92 -31.56
CA ARG A 373 14.38 -1.67 -30.72
C ARG A 373 14.50 -1.39 -29.22
N VAL A 374 15.45 -0.56 -28.78
CA VAL A 374 15.68 -0.22 -27.37
C VAL A 374 15.59 1.29 -27.23
N ALA A 375 14.53 1.76 -26.58
CA ALA A 375 14.38 3.18 -26.30
C ALA A 375 15.47 3.64 -25.32
N PRO A 376 16.09 4.82 -25.50
CA PRO A 376 17.18 5.32 -24.64
C PRO A 376 16.74 5.55 -23.19
N ASP A 377 15.44 5.56 -22.93
CA ASP A 377 14.82 5.78 -21.65
C ASP A 377 13.96 4.59 -21.18
N ASP A 378 14.18 3.39 -21.75
CA ASP A 378 13.46 2.16 -21.40
C ASP A 378 13.52 1.86 -19.90
N LEU A 379 12.35 1.62 -19.29
CA LEU A 379 12.21 1.48 -17.84
C LEU A 379 12.84 0.21 -17.25
N TYR A 380 13.06 -0.84 -18.03
CA TYR A 380 13.70 -2.05 -17.53
C TYR A 380 15.21 -1.84 -17.41
N LEU A 381 15.83 -1.22 -18.43
CA LEU A 381 17.27 -0.96 -18.49
C LEU A 381 17.67 0.29 -17.69
N TRP A 382 16.89 1.35 -17.77
CA TRP A 382 17.12 2.63 -17.10
C TRP A 382 15.88 3.07 -16.31
N PRO A 383 15.61 2.45 -15.15
CA PRO A 383 14.51 2.85 -14.28
C PRO A 383 14.64 4.32 -13.90
N ASP A 384 13.56 5.09 -13.95
CA ASP A 384 13.58 6.50 -13.56
C ASP A 384 13.76 6.74 -12.05
N ALA A 385 13.93 8.01 -11.66
CA ALA A 385 14.16 8.39 -10.28
C ALA A 385 13.06 7.86 -9.32
N ALA A 386 11.80 7.87 -9.76
CA ALA A 386 10.69 7.36 -8.97
C ALA A 386 10.78 5.84 -8.76
N MET A 387 11.13 5.06 -9.80
CA MET A 387 11.34 3.62 -9.65
C MET A 387 12.56 3.27 -8.79
N ARG A 388 13.65 4.05 -8.89
CA ARG A 388 14.85 3.83 -8.06
C ARG A 388 14.58 4.15 -6.59
N GLU A 389 13.91 5.27 -6.32
CA GLU A 389 13.45 5.64 -4.97
C GLU A 389 12.54 4.55 -4.40
N ALA A 390 11.54 4.12 -5.18
CA ALA A 390 10.65 3.05 -4.81
C ALA A 390 11.41 1.76 -4.45
N ALA A 391 12.30 1.29 -5.33
CA ALA A 391 13.08 0.07 -5.09
C ALA A 391 13.90 0.17 -3.80
N ARG A 392 14.55 1.31 -3.55
CA ARG A 392 15.33 1.52 -2.32
C ARG A 392 14.44 1.49 -1.07
N ARG A 393 13.31 2.19 -1.09
CA ARG A 393 12.36 2.22 0.04
C ARG A 393 11.70 0.88 0.33
N VAL A 394 11.44 0.09 -0.72
CA VAL A 394 10.92 -1.27 -0.57
C VAL A 394 11.98 -2.18 0.04
N ALA A 395 13.23 -2.06 -0.37
CA ALA A 395 14.35 -2.81 0.21
C ALA A 395 14.63 -2.41 1.67
N GLU A 396 14.53 -1.12 2.01
CA GLU A 396 14.66 -0.62 3.40
C GLU A 396 13.55 -1.13 4.34
N ALA A 397 12.40 -1.53 3.77
CA ALA A 397 11.24 -2.00 4.53
C ALA A 397 11.10 -3.53 4.60
N ALA A 398 11.88 -4.24 3.77
CA ALA A 398 11.98 -5.70 3.71
C ALA A 398 12.95 -6.21 4.78
#